data_AF-A0AAD8BAL4-F1
#
_entry.id   AF-A0AAD8BAL4-F1
#
_cell.length_a   1.000
_cell.length_b   1.000
_cell.length_c   1.000
_cell.angle_alpha   90.00
_cell.angle_beta   90.00
_cell.angle_gamma   90.00
#
_symmetry.space_group_name_H-M   'P 1'
#
loop_
_entity.id
_entity.type
_entity.pdbx_description
1 polymer ?
#
loop_
_entity_poly.entity_id
_entity_poly.type
_entity_poly.pdbx_seq_one_letter_code
_entity_poly.pdbx_strand_id
1 'polypeptide(L)'
;MCFDTTVSNTGLHTGACHLIEERLSKDLLHLPCRHHILEIVVEKAFTAMKFEASSGPDIAIFKRFRDFWQDIDQTNFDTASDEVAITSFKEHVIRFAETTLAISQPRDDYEELLELTIIFLGGSPPKGIRFKAPGALHHARWMAKIIYGLKIWIF
;
A
#
# COMPACT_ATOMS: atom_id res chain seq x y z
N MET A 1 -19.96 6.91 -10.45
CA MET A 1 -20.12 5.53 -9.98
C MET A 1 -18.75 4.89 -9.81
N CYS A 2 -18.52 4.21 -8.68
CA CYS A 2 -17.30 3.42 -8.44
C CYS A 2 -17.68 1.94 -8.47
N PHE A 3 -16.97 1.12 -9.23
CA PHE A 3 -17.30 -0.30 -9.45
C PHE A 3 -16.10 -1.08 -9.99
N ASP A 4 -16.12 -2.41 -9.87
CA ASP A 4 -15.13 -3.28 -10.50
C ASP A 4 -15.47 -3.53 -11.97
N THR A 5 -14.46 -3.67 -12.84
CA THR A 5 -14.63 -3.94 -14.28
C THR A 5 -15.01 -5.39 -14.55
N THR A 6 -16.22 -5.76 -14.14
CA THR A 6 -16.83 -7.05 -14.46
C THR A 6 -17.94 -6.87 -15.48
N VAL A 7 -18.23 -7.90 -16.28
CA VAL A 7 -19.30 -7.85 -17.29
C VAL A 7 -20.65 -7.52 -16.66
N SER A 8 -20.91 -7.98 -15.42
CA SER A 8 -22.13 -7.64 -14.68
C SER A 8 -22.26 -6.14 -14.37
N ASN A 9 -21.15 -5.42 -14.24
CA ASN A 9 -21.16 -3.99 -13.95
C ASN A 9 -21.12 -3.13 -15.23
N THR A 10 -20.33 -3.52 -16.22
CA THR A 10 -20.02 -2.72 -17.42
C THR A 10 -20.70 -3.20 -18.70
N GLY A 11 -21.55 -4.22 -18.63
CA GLY A 11 -22.30 -4.70 -19.79
C GLY A 11 -23.10 -3.57 -20.47
N LEU A 12 -22.98 -3.47 -21.79
CA LEU A 12 -23.53 -2.35 -22.58
C LEU A 12 -25.04 -2.14 -22.40
N HIS A 13 -25.81 -3.22 -22.29
CA HIS A 13 -27.27 -3.19 -22.21
C HIS A 13 -27.84 -3.75 -20.90
N THR A 14 -27.05 -4.56 -20.18
CA THR A 14 -27.51 -5.26 -18.98
C THR A 14 -26.59 -5.06 -17.78
N GLY A 15 -25.55 -4.22 -17.93
CA GLY A 15 -24.64 -3.90 -16.86
C GLY A 15 -25.31 -3.04 -15.80
N ALA A 16 -24.96 -3.23 -14.54
CA ALA A 16 -25.48 -2.43 -13.44
C ALA A 16 -25.31 -0.92 -13.67
N CYS A 17 -24.18 -0.48 -14.26
CA CYS A 17 -23.96 0.94 -14.56
C CYS A 17 -25.00 1.48 -15.54
N HIS A 18 -25.21 0.76 -16.65
CA HIS A 18 -26.20 1.14 -17.67
C HIS A 18 -27.62 1.23 -17.09
N LEU A 19 -28.03 0.21 -16.32
CA LEU A 19 -29.36 0.17 -15.71
C LEU A 19 -29.59 1.28 -14.67
N ILE A 20 -28.53 1.66 -13.94
CA ILE A 20 -28.59 2.76 -12.96
C ILE A 20 -28.72 4.11 -13.68
N GLU A 21 -27.95 4.36 -14.73
CA GLU A 21 -28.01 5.60 -15.52
C GLU A 21 -29.36 5.76 -16.22
N GLU A 22 -29.90 4.67 -16.82
CA GLU A 22 -31.23 4.66 -17.43
C GLU A 22 -32.31 5.05 -16.42
N ARG A 23 -32.30 4.41 -15.25
CA ARG A 23 -33.28 4.66 -14.18
C ARG A 23 -33.19 6.07 -13.60
N LEU A 24 -31.99 6.66 -13.57
CA LEU A 24 -31.77 8.03 -13.12
C LEU A 24 -31.95 9.07 -14.24
N SER A 25 -32.06 8.61 -15.49
CA SER A 25 -32.11 9.44 -16.70
C SER A 25 -30.97 10.47 -16.74
N LYS A 26 -29.78 10.05 -16.31
CA LYS A 26 -28.58 10.89 -16.20
C LYS A 26 -27.34 10.04 -16.43
N ASP A 27 -26.42 10.59 -17.22
CA ASP A 27 -25.08 10.07 -17.34
C ASP A 27 -24.32 10.31 -16.03
N LEU A 28 -23.59 9.29 -15.56
CA LEU A 28 -22.82 9.34 -14.35
C LEU A 28 -21.34 9.14 -14.66
N LEU A 29 -20.48 9.90 -13.99
CA LEU A 29 -19.03 9.73 -14.13
C LEU A 29 -18.62 8.32 -13.68
N HIS A 30 -18.14 7.48 -14.61
CA HIS A 30 -17.61 6.15 -14.30
C HIS A 30 -16.19 6.23 -13.74
N LEU A 31 -15.99 5.63 -12.55
CA LEU A 31 -14.71 5.49 -11.87
C LEU A 31 -14.42 3.98 -11.68
N PRO A 32 -14.21 3.24 -12.79
CA PRO A 32 -13.93 1.80 -12.73
C PRO A 32 -12.63 1.53 -11.97
N CYS A 33 -12.62 0.47 -11.16
CA CYS A 33 -11.44 -0.02 -10.45
C CYS A 33 -10.72 1.06 -9.62
N ARG A 34 -11.44 2.07 -9.10
CA ARG A 34 -10.85 3.17 -8.33
C ARG A 34 -9.99 2.68 -7.16
N HIS A 35 -10.36 1.55 -6.56
CA HIS A 35 -9.61 0.93 -5.46
C HIS A 35 -8.20 0.45 -5.87
N HIS A 36 -7.94 0.25 -7.16
CA HIS A 36 -6.65 -0.17 -7.73
C HIS A 36 -5.77 1.00 -8.21
N ILE A 37 -6.18 2.26 -8.02
CA ILE A 37 -5.36 3.39 -8.47
C ILE A 37 -3.98 3.40 -7.78
N LEU A 38 -3.94 3.09 -6.48
CA LEU A 38 -2.69 3.03 -5.73
C LEU A 38 -1.80 1.87 -6.19
N GLU A 39 -2.39 0.76 -6.64
CA GLU A 39 -1.65 -0.35 -7.21
C GLU A 39 -0.87 0.08 -8.46
N ILE A 40 -1.47 0.90 -9.34
CA ILE A 40 -0.81 1.43 -10.54
C ILE A 40 0.37 2.34 -10.17
N VAL A 41 0.18 3.25 -9.20
CA VAL A 41 1.25 4.18 -8.77
C VAL A 41 2.45 3.40 -8.23
N VAL A 42 2.17 2.42 -7.37
CA VAL A 42 3.20 1.55 -6.76
C VAL A 42 3.89 0.72 -7.83
N GLU A 43 3.14 0.07 -8.71
CA GLU A 43 3.70 -0.72 -9.82
C GLU A 43 4.67 0.11 -10.66
N LYS A 44 4.29 1.34 -11.03
CA LYS A 44 5.16 2.23 -11.80
C LYS A 44 6.42 2.66 -11.04
N ALA A 45 6.30 2.94 -9.74
CA ALA A 45 7.46 3.27 -8.91
C ALA A 45 8.46 2.10 -8.85
N PHE A 46 8.00 0.88 -8.53
CA PHE A 46 8.86 -0.30 -8.45
C PHE A 46 9.46 -0.71 -9.81
N THR A 47 8.70 -0.52 -10.89
CA THR A 47 9.18 -0.72 -12.26
C THR A 47 10.29 0.27 -12.60
N ALA A 48 10.10 1.57 -12.29
CA ALA A 48 11.10 2.61 -12.54
C ALA A 48 12.39 2.38 -11.75
N MET A 49 12.28 1.90 -10.51
CA MET A 49 13.41 1.51 -9.67
C MET A 49 14.08 0.19 -10.09
N LYS A 50 13.56 -0.49 -11.12
CA LYS A 50 14.07 -1.78 -11.64
C LYS A 50 14.11 -2.91 -10.60
N PHE A 51 13.23 -2.88 -9.61
CA PHE A 51 13.09 -3.96 -8.63
C PHE A 51 12.59 -5.27 -9.26
N GLU A 52 11.91 -5.17 -10.40
CA GLU A 52 11.19 -6.28 -11.05
C GLU A 52 11.92 -6.86 -12.28
N ALA A 53 13.23 -6.68 -12.40
CA ALA A 53 14.01 -7.15 -13.56
C ALA A 53 14.06 -8.69 -13.74
N SER A 54 13.36 -9.46 -12.91
CA SER A 54 13.33 -10.93 -12.96
C SER A 54 11.97 -11.43 -13.47
N SER A 55 12.01 -12.39 -14.39
CA SER A 55 10.85 -13.11 -14.92
C SER A 55 10.25 -14.14 -13.94
N GLY A 56 10.73 -14.19 -12.69
CA GLY A 56 10.23 -15.08 -11.64
C GLY A 56 8.99 -14.53 -10.88
N PRO A 57 8.23 -15.41 -10.20
CA PRO A 57 7.07 -15.01 -9.39
C PRO A 57 7.47 -14.27 -8.10
N ASP A 58 8.75 -14.30 -7.70
CA ASP A 58 9.27 -13.64 -6.52
C ASP A 58 10.26 -12.54 -6.89
N ILE A 59 10.12 -11.37 -6.25
CA ILE A 59 11.11 -10.29 -6.33
C ILE A 59 12.34 -10.70 -5.50
N ALA A 60 13.48 -10.92 -6.16
CA ALA A 60 14.66 -11.52 -5.56
C ALA A 60 15.18 -10.78 -4.32
N ILE A 61 15.14 -9.44 -4.33
CA ILE A 61 15.55 -8.62 -3.18
C ILE A 61 14.63 -8.84 -1.97
N PHE A 62 13.32 -8.98 -2.17
CA PHE A 62 12.37 -9.24 -1.09
C PHE A 62 12.56 -10.62 -0.49
N LYS A 63 12.86 -11.62 -1.33
CA LYS A 63 13.19 -12.97 -0.85
C LYS A 63 14.45 -12.95 0.01
N ARG A 64 15.53 -12.34 -0.46
CA ARG A 64 16.79 -12.22 0.29
C ARG A 64 16.59 -11.49 1.62
N PHE A 65 15.85 -10.38 1.61
CA PHE A 65 15.56 -9.62 2.82
C PHE A 65 14.76 -10.44 3.84
N ARG A 66 13.72 -11.15 3.39
CA ARG A 66 12.94 -12.05 4.26
C ARG A 66 13.79 -13.16 4.84
N ASP A 67 14.65 -13.78 4.02
CA ASP A 67 15.48 -14.89 4.45
C ASP A 67 16.55 -14.43 5.47
N PHE A 68 17.04 -13.19 5.35
CA PHE A 68 18.00 -12.56 6.28
C PHE A 68 17.35 -11.90 7.50
N TRP A 69 16.01 -11.88 7.60
CA TRP A 69 15.29 -11.12 8.62
C TRP A 69 15.67 -11.45 10.07
N GLN A 70 16.03 -12.71 10.34
CA GLN A 70 16.41 -13.15 11.69
C GLN A 70 17.75 -12.57 12.17
N ASP A 71 18.60 -12.16 11.22
CA ASP A 71 19.94 -11.64 11.50
C ASP A 71 19.96 -10.09 11.59
N ILE A 72 18.83 -9.43 11.32
CA ILE A 72 18.69 -7.96 11.40
C ILE A 72 18.44 -7.53 12.85
N ASP A 73 19.24 -6.59 13.34
CA ASP A 73 18.98 -5.91 14.62
C ASP A 73 17.81 -4.95 14.47
N GLN A 74 16.62 -5.40 14.88
CA GLN A 74 15.39 -4.62 14.81
C GLN A 74 15.35 -3.42 15.77
N THR A 75 16.35 -3.26 16.64
CA THR A 75 16.50 -2.08 17.51
C THR A 75 17.31 -0.96 16.85
N ASN A 76 18.10 -1.29 15.83
CA ASN A 76 18.91 -0.35 15.07
C ASN A 76 18.25 -0.10 13.70
N PHE A 77 17.50 0.99 13.62
CA PHE A 77 16.73 1.33 12.42
C PHE A 77 16.80 2.83 12.12
N ASP A 78 16.68 3.16 10.84
CA ASP A 78 16.69 4.52 10.33
C ASP A 78 15.28 5.10 10.20
N THR A 79 15.21 6.44 10.21
CA THR A 79 13.96 7.19 9.96
C THR A 79 14.20 8.28 8.94
N ALA A 80 13.21 8.54 8.09
CA ALA A 80 13.24 9.61 7.10
C ALA A 80 12.76 10.95 7.67
N SER A 81 12.87 11.14 9.00
CA SER A 81 12.36 12.33 9.69
C SER A 81 12.99 13.63 9.18
N ASP A 82 14.24 13.54 8.73
CA ASP A 82 15.09 14.68 8.40
C ASP A 82 15.16 14.94 6.89
N GLU A 83 14.47 14.11 6.09
CA GLU A 83 14.38 14.26 4.65
C GLU A 83 13.54 15.49 4.28
N VAL A 84 14.18 16.49 3.67
CA VAL A 84 13.57 17.79 3.31
C VAL A 84 12.30 17.61 2.48
N ALA A 85 12.27 16.60 1.61
CA ALA A 85 11.11 16.29 0.79
C ALA A 85 9.87 15.88 1.61
N ILE A 86 10.06 15.35 2.82
CA ILE A 86 9.04 14.74 3.65
C ILE A 86 8.64 15.64 4.83
N THR A 87 9.56 16.45 5.35
CA THR A 87 9.36 17.28 6.55
C THR A 87 8.07 18.12 6.48
N SER A 88 7.73 18.65 5.29
CA SER A 88 6.57 19.52 5.09
C SER A 88 5.21 18.85 5.36
N PHE A 89 5.10 17.53 5.23
CA PHE A 89 3.85 16.79 5.43
C PHE A 89 3.92 15.70 6.50
N LYS A 90 5.10 15.48 7.09
CA LYS A 90 5.35 14.47 8.13
C LYS A 90 4.29 14.47 9.23
N GLU A 91 4.09 15.59 9.91
CA GLU A 91 3.17 15.67 11.06
C GLU A 91 1.72 15.36 10.65
N HIS A 92 1.33 15.82 9.46
CA HIS A 92 0.00 15.56 8.93
C HIS A 92 -0.24 14.08 8.67
N VAL A 93 0.74 13.40 8.06
CA VAL A 93 0.67 11.96 7.76
C VAL A 93 0.69 11.12 9.04
N ILE A 94 1.53 11.47 10.02
CA ILE A 94 1.54 10.79 11.33
C ILE A 94 0.17 10.90 11.99
N ARG A 95 -0.39 12.12 12.09
CA ARG A 95 -1.71 12.33 12.70
C ARG A 95 -2.81 11.56 11.97
N PHE A 96 -2.76 11.53 10.64
CA PHE A 96 -3.68 10.74 9.84
C PHE A 96 -3.56 9.25 10.16
N ALA A 97 -2.34 8.72 10.24
CA ALA A 97 -2.09 7.32 10.50
C ALA A 97 -2.55 6.91 11.91
N GLU A 98 -2.25 7.72 12.94
CA GLU A 98 -2.72 7.50 14.31
C GLU A 98 -4.25 7.50 14.41
N THR A 99 -4.91 8.49 13.77
CA THR A 99 -6.37 8.58 13.74
C THR A 99 -6.97 7.36 13.02
N THR A 100 -6.33 6.91 11.94
CA THR A 100 -6.80 5.75 11.18
C THR A 100 -6.61 4.46 11.97
N LEU A 101 -5.48 4.29 12.68
CA LEU A 101 -5.21 3.14 13.56
C LEU A 101 -6.21 3.03 14.72
N ALA A 102 -6.79 4.15 15.17
CA ALA A 102 -7.85 4.12 16.17
C ALA A 102 -9.18 3.52 15.65
N ILE A 103 -9.31 3.36 14.33
CA ILE A 103 -10.45 2.73 13.65
C ILE A 103 -10.09 1.27 13.32
N SER A 104 -11.09 0.40 13.22
CA SER A 104 -10.91 -0.97 12.74
C SER A 104 -10.37 -0.99 11.30
N GLN A 105 -9.22 -1.61 11.10
CA GLN A 105 -8.68 -1.86 9.77
C GLN A 105 -9.38 -3.07 9.12
N PRO A 106 -9.57 -3.05 7.79
CA PRO A 106 -10.21 -4.17 7.09
C PRO A 106 -9.31 -5.42 7.03
N ARG A 107 -7.99 -5.24 7.14
CA ARG A 107 -6.96 -6.30 7.03
C ARG A 107 -5.70 -5.90 7.80
N ASP A 108 -4.93 -6.89 8.23
CA ASP A 108 -3.70 -6.71 9.02
C ASP A 108 -2.57 -5.98 8.28
N ASP A 109 -2.54 -6.04 6.94
CA ASP A 109 -1.56 -5.36 6.10
C ASP A 109 -1.75 -3.83 6.09
N TYR A 110 -3.00 -3.35 6.23
CA TYR A 110 -3.27 -1.92 6.38
C TYR A 110 -2.75 -1.41 7.71
N GLU A 111 -2.99 -2.16 8.79
CA GLU A 111 -2.50 -1.81 10.12
C GLU A 111 -0.97 -1.73 10.14
N GLU A 112 -0.30 -2.75 9.59
CA GLU A 112 1.16 -2.77 9.49
C GLU A 112 1.71 -1.61 8.65
N LEU A 113 1.08 -1.28 7.52
CA LEU A 113 1.51 -0.15 6.70
C LEU A 113 1.40 1.18 7.46
N LEU A 114 0.34 1.38 8.24
CA LEU A 114 0.15 2.59 9.05
C LEU A 114 1.20 2.69 10.15
N GLU A 115 1.45 1.59 10.89
CA GLU A 115 2.47 1.54 11.93
C GLU A 115 3.88 1.82 11.36
N LEU A 116 4.23 1.18 10.24
CA LEU A 116 5.51 1.39 9.56
C LEU A 116 5.66 2.83 9.03
N THR A 117 4.58 3.42 8.53
CA THR A 117 4.61 4.81 8.06
C THR A 117 4.91 5.76 9.21
N ILE A 118 4.32 5.54 10.39
CA ILE A 118 4.61 6.35 11.59
C ILE A 118 6.10 6.22 11.98
N ILE A 119 6.62 4.99 12.04
CA ILE A 119 8.03 4.72 12.39
C ILE A 119 8.98 5.34 11.36
N PHE A 120 8.72 5.13 10.08
CA PHE A 120 9.51 5.69 8.97
C PHE A 120 9.61 7.21 9.06
N LEU A 121 8.54 7.89 9.48
CA LEU A 121 8.51 9.33 9.66
C LEU A 121 9.12 9.79 11.00
N GLY A 122 9.61 8.89 11.84
CA GLY A 122 10.20 9.17 13.16
C GLY A 122 9.17 9.40 14.26
N GLY A 123 7.93 8.94 14.09
CA GLY A 123 6.91 8.88 15.14
C GLY A 123 6.91 7.53 15.88
N SER A 124 6.09 7.42 16.92
CA SER A 124 5.92 6.17 17.68
C SER A 124 4.48 5.68 17.58
N PRO A 125 4.23 4.47 17.02
CA PRO A 125 2.87 3.92 16.94
C PRO A 125 2.25 3.67 18.32
N PRO A 126 0.90 3.56 18.42
CA PRO A 126 0.21 3.32 19.70
C PRO A 126 0.65 2.04 20.43
N LYS A 127 1.07 1.00 19.70
CA LYS A 127 1.56 -0.27 20.26
C LYS A 127 3.06 -0.26 20.55
N GLY A 128 3.73 0.88 20.37
CA GLY A 128 5.17 1.03 20.40
C GLY A 128 5.84 0.58 19.09
N ILE A 129 7.14 0.80 19.00
CA ILE A 129 7.95 0.46 17.82
C ILE A 129 8.19 -1.05 17.79
N ARG A 130 7.56 -1.73 16.82
CA ARG A 130 7.71 -3.17 16.58
C ARG A 130 7.64 -3.43 15.09
N PHE A 131 8.44 -4.36 14.60
CA PHE A 131 8.44 -4.75 13.20
C PHE A 131 7.95 -6.18 13.06
N LYS A 132 6.85 -6.37 12.32
CA LYS A 132 6.37 -7.73 11.97
C LYS A 132 7.38 -8.37 11.02
N ALA A 133 7.53 -9.70 11.06
CA ALA A 133 8.35 -10.39 10.08
C ALA A 133 7.79 -10.20 8.65
N PRO A 134 8.64 -10.06 7.61
CA PRO A 134 8.16 -9.94 6.24
C PRO A 134 7.32 -11.16 5.82
N GLY A 135 6.08 -10.91 5.42
CA GLY A 135 5.12 -11.94 5.05
C GLY A 135 5.35 -12.53 3.65
N ALA A 136 4.47 -13.42 3.22
CA ALA A 136 4.52 -13.96 1.86
C ALA A 136 4.26 -12.86 0.82
N LEU A 137 5.14 -12.77 -0.18
CA LEU A 137 4.96 -11.89 -1.33
C LEU A 137 4.11 -12.59 -2.39
N HIS A 138 3.04 -11.94 -2.82
CA HIS A 138 2.34 -12.29 -4.06
C HIS A 138 2.29 -11.03 -4.94
N HIS A 139 2.62 -11.16 -6.22
CA HIS A 139 2.65 -10.03 -7.16
C HIS A 139 1.37 -9.18 -7.18
N ALA A 140 0.21 -9.81 -6.97
CA ALA A 140 -1.09 -9.16 -6.94
C ALA A 140 -1.39 -8.34 -5.66
N ARG A 141 -0.46 -8.28 -4.69
CA ARG A 141 -0.63 -7.51 -3.46
C ARG A 141 0.30 -6.30 -3.45
N TRP A 142 -0.15 -5.20 -4.05
CA TRP A 142 0.61 -3.94 -4.11
C TRP A 142 1.09 -3.45 -2.74
N MET A 143 0.28 -3.63 -1.70
CA MET A 143 0.61 -3.18 -0.34
C MET A 143 1.82 -3.91 0.23
N ALA A 144 1.97 -5.20 -0.08
CA ALA A 144 3.15 -5.96 0.33
C ALA A 144 4.43 -5.36 -0.26
N LYS A 145 4.41 -4.87 -1.52
CA LYS A 145 5.57 -4.21 -2.13
C LYS A 145 5.98 -2.96 -1.35
N ILE A 146 5.02 -2.14 -0.92
CA ILE A 146 5.31 -0.95 -0.09
C ILE A 146 5.89 -1.36 1.27
N ILE A 147 5.26 -2.31 1.97
CA ILE A 147 5.73 -2.78 3.28
C ILE A 147 7.17 -3.29 3.19
N TYR A 148 7.48 -4.10 2.17
CA TYR A 148 8.84 -4.55 1.91
C TYR A 148 9.78 -3.39 1.61
N GLY A 149 9.37 -2.46 0.74
CA GLY A 149 10.17 -1.28 0.38
C GLY A 149 10.52 -0.42 1.59
N LEU A 150 9.55 -0.16 2.47
CA LEU A 150 9.77 0.59 3.71
C LEU A 150 10.73 -0.15 4.64
N LYS A 151 10.53 -1.45 4.87
CA LYS A 151 11.41 -2.23 5.76
C LYS A 151 12.85 -2.29 5.24
N ILE A 152 13.04 -2.46 3.94
CA ILE A 152 14.37 -2.48 3.31
C ILE A 152 15.05 -1.11 3.39
N TRP A 153 14.27 -0.02 3.45
CA TRP A 153 14.83 1.30 3.63
C TRP A 153 15.20 1.57 5.10
N ILE A 154 14.36 1.11 6.03
CA ILE A 154 14.51 1.32 7.48
C ILE A 154 15.70 0.53 8.05
N PHE A 155 16.10 -0.58 7.43
CA PHE A 155 17.17 -1.49 7.86
C PHE A 155 18.23 -1.66 6.77
#